data_AF-A0A7J2RHH9-F1
#
_entry.id   AF-A0A7J2RHH9-F1
#
_cell.length_a   1.000
_cell.length_b   1.000
_cell.length_c   1.000
_cell.angle_alpha   90.00
_cell.angle_beta   90.00
_cell.angle_gamma   90.00
#
_symmetry.space_group_name_H-M   'P 1'
#
loop_
_entity.id
_entity.type
_entity.pdbx_description
1 polymer ?
#
loop_
_entity_poly.entity_id
_entity_poly.type
_entity_poly.pdbx_seq_one_letter_code
_entity_poly.pdbx_strand_id
1 'polypeptide(L)'
;MKRRERLEEQPGQKIEGRLKGLEKGLEKLEDDKMVRITKSIFFPPKDKALARKISIKSPTAFRRSIRKLRLGGITLKERRALTLAKTRATVQLKRNNLSSNERRQFRSISQINIPKVTKKR
;
A
#
# COMPACT_ATOMS: atom_id res chain seq x y z
N MET A 1 -25.57 51.19 44.56
CA MET A 1 -24.12 51.05 44.79
C MET A 1 -23.60 49.91 43.92
N LYS A 2 -22.69 50.19 42.98
CA LYS A 2 -22.18 49.26 41.95
C LYS A 2 -21.24 48.21 42.58
N ARG A 3 -21.45 46.92 42.31
CA ARG A 3 -20.37 45.91 42.30
C ARG A 3 -20.53 45.05 41.05
N ARG A 4 -19.70 45.37 40.04
CA ARG A 4 -19.51 44.57 38.82
C ARG A 4 -18.56 43.44 39.20
N GLU A 5 -19.08 42.22 39.26
CA GLU A 5 -18.26 41.01 39.29
C GLU A 5 -17.57 40.86 37.93
N ARG A 6 -16.24 40.94 37.95
CA ARG A 6 -15.39 40.62 36.80
C ARG A 6 -15.28 39.10 36.73
N LEU A 7 -15.86 38.50 35.70
CA LEU A 7 -15.54 37.13 35.31
C LEU A 7 -14.19 37.17 34.58
N GLU A 8 -13.16 36.65 35.24
CA GLU A 8 -11.88 36.33 34.62
C GLU A 8 -12.06 35.13 33.69
N GLU A 9 -12.12 35.37 32.38
CA GLU A 9 -12.06 34.30 31.38
C GLU A 9 -10.64 33.70 31.39
N GLN A 10 -10.51 32.47 31.90
CA GLN A 10 -9.24 31.76 31.93
C GLN A 10 -8.76 31.39 30.50
N PRO A 11 -7.57 31.84 30.06
CA PRO A 11 -7.08 31.64 28.69
C PRO A 11 -6.65 30.19 28.36
N GLY A 12 -6.71 29.26 29.31
CA GLY A 12 -6.20 27.89 29.15
C GLY A 12 -7.11 26.93 28.37
N GLN A 13 -8.43 27.13 28.38
CA GLN A 13 -9.38 26.15 27.83
C GLN A 13 -9.39 26.09 26.30
N LYS A 14 -9.01 27.17 25.61
CA LYS A 14 -8.97 27.21 24.13
C LYS A 14 -7.79 26.44 23.53
N ILE A 15 -6.71 26.21 24.28
CA ILE A 15 -5.50 25.56 23.76
C ILE A 15 -5.64 24.04 23.77
N GLU A 16 -6.21 23.47 24.85
CA GLU A 16 -6.42 22.03 24.98
C GLU A 16 -7.37 21.46 23.92
N GLY A 17 -8.46 22.16 23.61
CA GLY A 17 -9.38 21.73 22.56
C GLY A 17 -8.73 21.67 21.17
N ARG A 18 -7.77 22.56 20.91
CA ARG A 18 -7.05 22.65 19.63
C ARG A 18 -6.02 21.53 19.46
N LEU A 19 -5.34 21.14 20.56
CA LEU A 19 -4.41 20.02 20.59
C LEU A 19 -5.13 18.67 20.43
N LYS A 20 -6.26 18.45 21.12
CA LYS A 20 -7.08 17.23 20.96
C LYS A 20 -7.63 17.04 19.54
N GLY A 21 -7.91 18.12 18.82
CA GLY A 21 -8.35 18.07 17.42
C GLY A 21 -7.23 17.67 16.45
N LEU A 22 -6.00 18.10 16.71
CA LEU A 22 -4.82 17.77 15.89
C LEU A 22 -4.40 16.31 16.07
N GLU A 23 -4.43 15.77 17.29
CA GLU A 23 -4.12 14.36 17.56
C GLU A 23 -5.10 13.41 16.86
N LYS A 24 -6.41 13.69 16.92
CA LYS A 24 -7.44 12.92 16.18
C LYS A 24 -7.27 12.99 14.66
N GLY A 25 -6.74 14.10 14.14
CA GLY A 25 -6.46 14.25 12.70
C GLY A 25 -5.25 13.43 12.25
N LEU A 26 -4.23 13.32 13.11
CA LEU A 26 -3.03 12.52 12.88
C LEU A 26 -3.33 11.01 12.96
N GLU A 27 -4.14 10.57 13.91
CA GLU A 27 -4.61 9.16 14.00
C GLU A 27 -5.35 8.72 12.72
N LYS A 28 -6.24 9.57 12.19
CA LYS A 28 -6.97 9.29 10.94
C LYS A 28 -6.06 9.17 9.71
N LEU A 29 -4.93 9.88 9.69
CA LEU A 29 -3.97 9.85 8.58
C LEU A 29 -3.08 8.61 8.59
N GLU A 30 -2.91 7.95 9.74
CA GLU A 30 -2.17 6.69 9.84
C GLU A 30 -3.01 5.49 9.41
N ASP A 31 -4.30 5.48 9.72
CA ASP A 31 -5.24 4.42 9.30
C ASP A 31 -5.47 4.40 7.78
N ASP A 32 -5.48 5.56 7.12
CA ASP A 32 -5.75 5.67 5.67
C ASP A 32 -4.58 5.17 4.78
N LYS A 33 -3.40 4.92 5.38
CA LYS A 33 -2.24 4.34 4.67
C LYS A 33 -2.21 2.83 4.63
N MET A 34 -3.11 2.15 5.34
CA MET A 34 -3.30 0.71 5.23
C MET A 34 -4.55 0.47 4.37
N VAL A 35 -4.39 0.48 3.04
CA VAL A 35 -5.41 -0.03 2.11
C VAL A 35 -5.79 -1.43 2.59
N ARG A 36 -6.90 -1.56 3.34
CA ARG A 36 -7.41 -2.85 3.78
C ARG A 36 -7.72 -3.63 2.51
N ILE A 37 -6.89 -4.63 2.23
CA ILE A 37 -7.08 -5.55 1.12
C ILE A 37 -8.29 -6.43 1.49
N THR A 38 -9.49 -5.91 1.29
CA THR A 38 -10.77 -6.58 1.60
C THR A 38 -11.10 -7.68 0.60
N LYS A 39 -10.32 -7.82 -0.48
CA LYS A 39 -10.51 -8.85 -1.49
C LYS A 39 -9.40 -9.90 -1.38
N SER A 40 -9.79 -11.13 -1.06
CA SER A 40 -8.95 -12.35 -1.12
C SER A 40 -7.93 -12.28 -2.27
N ILE A 41 -6.66 -12.45 -1.94
CA ILE A 41 -5.54 -12.57 -2.90
C ILE A 41 -5.74 -13.68 -3.96
N PHE A 42 -6.68 -14.60 -3.72
CA PHE A 42 -7.02 -15.74 -4.57
C PHE A 42 -8.13 -15.45 -5.60
N PHE A 43 -8.63 -14.22 -5.72
CA PHE A 43 -9.58 -13.92 -6.79
C PHE A 43 -8.94 -14.03 -8.18
N PRO A 44 -9.69 -14.57 -9.17
CA PRO A 44 -9.23 -14.58 -10.55
C PRO A 44 -8.96 -13.15 -11.01
N PRO A 45 -7.93 -12.93 -11.85
CA PRO A 45 -7.58 -11.59 -12.29
C PRO A 45 -8.71 -11.00 -13.14
N LYS A 46 -9.19 -9.80 -12.76
CA LYS A 46 -10.18 -9.05 -13.55
C LYS A 46 -9.73 -8.80 -14.99
N ASP A 47 -8.41 -8.68 -15.20
CA ASP A 47 -7.79 -8.60 -16.52
C ASP A 47 -6.89 -9.82 -16.75
N LYS A 48 -7.40 -10.80 -17.50
CA LYS A 48 -6.70 -12.04 -17.84
C LYS A 48 -5.47 -11.78 -18.72
N ALA A 49 -5.54 -10.82 -19.64
CA ALA A 49 -4.44 -10.50 -20.55
C ALA A 49 -3.25 -9.91 -19.79
N LEU A 50 -3.52 -8.99 -18.87
CA LEU A 50 -2.49 -8.41 -18.01
C LEU A 50 -1.87 -9.45 -17.07
N ALA A 51 -2.68 -10.35 -16.50
CA ALA A 51 -2.19 -11.42 -15.65
C ALA A 51 -1.27 -12.40 -16.39
N ARG A 52 -1.57 -12.75 -17.64
CA ARG A 52 -0.69 -13.59 -18.47
C ARG A 52 0.68 -12.96 -18.72
N LYS A 53 0.76 -11.62 -18.74
CA LYS A 53 2.03 -10.89 -18.94
C LYS A 53 2.91 -10.88 -17.67
N ILE A 54 2.33 -11.03 -16.48
CA ILE A 54 3.03 -10.93 -15.19
C ILE A 54 3.25 -12.32 -14.61
N SER A 55 4.50 -12.77 -14.58
CA SER A 55 4.86 -14.07 -14.01
C SER A 55 5.64 -13.92 -12.70
N ILE A 56 5.21 -14.64 -11.67
CA ILE A 56 5.91 -14.76 -10.38
C ILE A 56 6.61 -16.12 -10.21
N LYS A 57 6.74 -16.92 -11.29
CA LYS A 57 7.37 -18.25 -11.24
C LYS A 57 8.83 -18.19 -10.79
N SER A 58 9.53 -17.12 -11.13
CA SER A 58 10.92 -16.90 -10.71
C SER A 58 11.22 -15.40 -10.65
N PRO A 59 12.29 -14.99 -9.93
CA PRO A 59 12.70 -13.59 -9.88
C PRO A 59 13.04 -13.04 -11.26
N THR A 60 13.66 -13.85 -12.11
CA THR A 60 14.03 -13.46 -13.48
C THR A 60 12.81 -13.26 -14.36
N ALA A 61 11.80 -14.13 -14.26
CA ALA A 61 10.54 -13.98 -14.97
C ALA A 61 9.81 -12.71 -14.55
N PHE A 62 9.77 -12.41 -13.25
CA PHE A 62 9.12 -11.20 -12.74
C PHE A 62 9.81 -9.92 -13.24
N ARG A 63 11.15 -9.87 -13.20
CA ARG A 63 11.93 -8.76 -13.78
C ARG A 63 11.67 -8.59 -15.28
N ARG A 64 11.58 -9.69 -16.03
CA ARG A 64 11.24 -9.66 -17.46
C ARG A 64 9.84 -9.10 -17.70
N SER A 65 8.85 -9.47 -16.89
CA SER A 65 7.50 -8.91 -16.95
C SER A 65 7.50 -7.40 -16.71
N ILE A 66 8.22 -6.92 -15.70
CA ILE A 66 8.37 -5.48 -15.44
C ILE A 66 9.01 -4.77 -16.64
N ARG A 67 10.10 -5.33 -17.19
CA ARG A 67 10.78 -4.75 -18.36
C ARG A 67 9.85 -4.63 -19.57
N LYS A 68 9.07 -5.67 -19.85
CA LYS A 68 8.08 -5.67 -20.95
C LYS A 68 7.01 -4.60 -20.77
N LEU A 69 6.45 -4.48 -19.57
CA LEU A 69 5.45 -3.43 -19.27
C LEU A 69 6.06 -2.02 -19.35
N ARG A 70 7.33 -1.87 -18.95
CA ARG A 70 8.00 -0.57 -19.00
C ARG A 70 8.18 -0.02 -20.42
N LEU A 71 8.35 -0.87 -21.43
CA LEU A 71 8.52 -0.45 -22.83
C LEU A 71 7.31 0.33 -23.36
N GLY A 72 6.08 -0.01 -22.94
CA GLY A 72 4.85 0.68 -23.35
C GLY A 72 4.45 1.86 -22.47
N GLY A 73 5.24 2.15 -21.42
CA GLY A 73 4.87 3.03 -20.31
C GLY A 73 3.95 2.33 -19.31
N ILE A 74 4.11 2.65 -18.02
CA ILE A 74 3.36 1.99 -16.94
C ILE A 74 2.15 2.83 -16.60
N THR A 75 0.98 2.24 -16.80
CA THR A 75 -0.32 2.77 -16.36
C THR A 75 -0.59 2.42 -14.89
N LEU A 76 -1.59 3.09 -14.30
CA LEU A 76 -2.03 2.80 -12.92
C LEU A 76 -2.50 1.34 -12.77
N LYS A 77 -3.19 0.80 -13.78
CA LYS A 77 -3.68 -0.58 -13.80
C LYS A 77 -2.54 -1.59 -13.75
N GLU A 78 -1.51 -1.38 -14.58
CA GLU A 78 -0.32 -2.25 -14.63
C GLU A 78 0.47 -2.18 -13.34
N ARG A 79 0.65 -0.99 -12.78
CA ARG A 79 1.28 -0.83 -11.46
C ARG A 79 0.53 -1.61 -10.39
N ARG A 80 -0.81 -1.48 -10.32
CA ARG A 80 -1.63 -2.23 -9.36
C ARG A 80 -1.49 -3.75 -9.54
N ALA A 81 -1.44 -4.23 -10.78
CA ALA A 81 -1.23 -5.65 -11.06
C ALA A 81 0.15 -6.15 -10.62
N LEU A 82 1.21 -5.36 -10.86
CA LEU A 82 2.56 -5.65 -10.35
C LEU A 82 2.60 -5.67 -8.82
N THR A 83 1.91 -4.72 -8.17
CA THR A 83 1.81 -4.68 -6.71
C THR A 83 1.09 -5.92 -6.18
N LEU A 84 -0.01 -6.31 -6.80
CA LEU A 84 -0.75 -7.52 -6.40
C LEU A 84 0.10 -8.78 -6.56
N ALA A 85 0.87 -8.89 -7.65
CA ALA A 85 1.79 -10.00 -7.86
C ALA A 85 2.88 -10.05 -6.78
N LYS A 86 3.44 -8.89 -6.40
CA LYS A 86 4.38 -8.77 -5.28
C LYS A 86 3.74 -9.19 -3.95
N THR A 87 2.54 -8.70 -3.65
CA THR A 87 1.80 -9.08 -2.44
C THR A 87 1.53 -10.58 -2.39
N ARG A 88 1.16 -11.19 -3.52
CA ARG A 88 0.99 -12.66 -3.62
C ARG A 88 2.28 -13.40 -3.28
N ALA A 89 3.44 -12.96 -3.78
CA ALA A 89 4.72 -13.54 -3.41
C ALA A 89 5.00 -13.39 -1.90
N THR A 90 4.71 -12.24 -1.31
CA THR A 90 4.85 -12.01 0.14
C THR A 90 3.92 -12.91 0.96
N VAL A 91 2.69 -13.14 0.52
CA VAL A 91 1.78 -14.04 1.23
C VAL A 91 2.20 -15.50 1.08
N GLN A 92 2.71 -15.91 -0.09
CA GLN A 92 3.25 -17.26 -0.27
C GLN A 92 4.37 -17.55 0.73
N LEU A 93 5.23 -16.57 1.06
CA LEU A 93 6.29 -16.74 2.06
C LEU A 93 5.81 -17.13 3.46
N LYS A 94 4.54 -16.86 3.80
CA LYS A 94 3.96 -17.23 5.10
C LYS A 94 3.59 -18.72 5.18
N ARG A 95 3.66 -19.47 4.07
CA ARG A 95 3.36 -20.90 4.06
C ARG A 95 4.50 -21.71 4.65
N ASN A 96 4.13 -22.70 5.47
CA ASN A 96 5.09 -23.57 6.15
C ASN A 96 5.69 -24.64 5.21
N ASN A 97 5.04 -24.95 4.08
CA ASN A 97 5.41 -26.02 3.16
C ASN A 97 6.20 -25.58 1.91
N LEU A 98 7.03 -24.55 2.03
CA LEU A 98 7.91 -24.10 0.94
C LEU A 98 9.30 -24.68 1.09
N SER A 99 9.86 -25.19 -0.02
CA SER A 99 11.28 -25.53 -0.08
C SER A 99 12.16 -24.29 0.13
N SER A 100 13.39 -24.50 0.59
CA SER A 100 14.39 -23.42 0.76
C SER A 100 14.61 -22.61 -0.52
N ASN A 101 14.58 -23.29 -1.68
CA ASN A 101 14.73 -22.68 -3.00
C ASN A 101 13.54 -21.79 -3.36
N GLU A 102 12.31 -22.28 -3.20
CA GLU A 102 11.11 -21.49 -3.46
C GLU A 102 11.02 -20.29 -2.51
N ARG A 103 11.34 -20.50 -1.22
CA ARG A 103 11.38 -19.42 -0.23
C ARG A 103 12.37 -18.32 -0.65
N ARG A 104 13.57 -18.69 -1.12
CA ARG A 104 14.56 -17.74 -1.65
C ARG A 104 14.02 -16.99 -2.87
N GLN A 105 13.34 -17.67 -3.79
CA GLN A 105 12.75 -17.06 -4.98
C GLN A 105 11.65 -16.05 -4.61
N PHE A 106 10.69 -16.44 -3.77
CA PHE A 106 9.63 -15.54 -3.33
C PHE A 106 10.15 -14.35 -2.53
N ARG A 107 11.19 -14.54 -1.69
CA ARG A 107 11.86 -13.45 -0.97
C ARG A 107 12.52 -12.47 -1.94
N SER A 108 13.17 -12.98 -2.99
CA SER A 108 13.75 -12.14 -4.02
C SER A 108 12.67 -11.36 -4.77
N ILE A 109 11.51 -11.96 -5.06
CA ILE A 109 10.39 -11.28 -5.72
C ILE A 109 9.79 -10.19 -4.83
N SER A 110 9.61 -10.45 -3.53
CA SER A 110 9.04 -9.48 -2.58
C SER A 110 9.96 -8.27 -2.33
N GLN A 111 11.24 -8.37 -2.66
CA GLN A 111 12.19 -7.26 -2.56
C GLN A 111 12.34 -6.46 -3.87
N ILE A 112 11.76 -6.93 -4.99
CA ILE A 112 11.86 -6.20 -6.26
C ILE A 112 11.06 -4.88 -6.18
N ASN A 113 11.70 -3.83 -6.68
CA ASN A 113 11.09 -2.51 -6.79
C ASN A 113 10.14 -2.45 -7.99
N ILE A 114 8.92 -1.98 -7.73
CA ILE A 114 7.93 -1.76 -8.77
C ILE A 114 8.13 -0.34 -9.31
N PRO A 115 8.28 -0.17 -10.62
CA PRO A 115 8.44 1.15 -11.22
C PRO A 115 7.23 2.07 -10.98
N LYS A 116 7.49 3.37 -10.93
CA LYS A 116 6.47 4.41 -10.80
C LYS A 116 5.57 4.44 -12.05
N VAL A 117 4.36 4.98 -11.89
CA VAL A 117 3.46 5.24 -13.03
C VAL A 117 4.12 6.29 -13.93
N THR A 118 4.29 5.98 -15.21
CA THR A 118 4.88 6.91 -16.18
C THR A 118 3.85 7.41 -17.20
N LYS A 119 2.75 6.68 -17.38
CA LYS A 119 1.67 7.03 -18.31
C LYS A 119 0.40 7.32 -17.52
N LYS A 120 -0.03 8.59 -17.52
CA LYS A 120 -1.39 8.96 -17.13
C LYS A 120 -2.30 8.57 -18.29
N ARG A 121 -3.15 7.59 -18.08
CA ARG A 121 -4.16 7.14 -19.05
C ARG A 121 -5.48 6.98 -18.32
#